data_AF-A0A927W482-F1
#
_entry.id   AF-A0A927W482-F1
#
_cell.length_a   1.000
_cell.length_b   1.000
_cell.length_c   1.000
_cell.angle_alpha   90.00
_cell.angle_beta   90.00
_cell.angle_gamma   90.00
#
_symmetry.space_group_name_H-M   'P 1'
#
loop_
_entity.id
_entity.type
_entity.pdbx_description
1 polymer ?
#
loop_
_entity_poly.entity_id
_entity_poly.type
_entity_poly.pdbx_seq_one_letter_code
_entity_poly.pdbx_strand_id
1 'polypeptide(L)'
;MGNTATEKMLEAVRSARASASRAEREYDSGESLLQMKASRSIDLFDGGAVGRVADIARDARRLCDDLYASYQELVQSLDAQCRPLLDQEPELHAVKEVRDLIKWLNDESEIETNFTASFNSRSLGGVASGRYVPSIDNKIIQRFWENKYDLWPGRAEAELEMRRRREEAAAAERRRREAEAQRRRQEAERQNREAEEKYQKELAAYNKAYDAWSEEVEAVLQRRKEGVEKALPTAKETKLKEIKAKYRAEKERILHEQAAYRQNQAAAQAELESLGLFRFTEKKTEKRIIADMAYRLAAIPGRLQAADAAYTAEVQEVEVWLKSKRKQYEKAMEKTHPLPAEPKKPGKPRPVLVPSGDLTPMQIANEGLKAAIYDGMEPGKLYTITDIAEGIPAVSELSNQRVSALMRQMVSEGVLTRTEDRRKAYFSRD
;
A
#
# COMPACT_ATOMS: atom_id res chain seq x y z
N MET A 1 -45.81 13.42 51.66
CA MET A 1 -45.66 12.15 52.40
C MET A 1 -45.59 11.08 51.33
N GLY A 2 -44.48 10.34 51.22
CA GLY A 2 -44.34 9.30 50.19
C GLY A 2 -45.48 8.32 50.27
N ASN A 3 -46.06 7.95 49.13
CA ASN A 3 -47.17 7.02 49.10
C ASN A 3 -46.63 5.65 49.56
N THR A 4 -46.92 5.27 50.81
CA THR A 4 -46.33 4.10 51.46
C THR A 4 -46.59 2.79 50.69
N ALA A 5 -47.63 2.74 49.86
CA ALA A 5 -47.91 1.64 48.94
C ALA A 5 -46.88 1.54 47.81
N THR A 6 -46.54 2.69 47.19
CA THR A 6 -45.54 2.80 46.11
C THR A 6 -44.18 2.29 46.56
N GLU A 7 -43.72 2.74 47.74
CA GLU A 7 -42.42 2.34 48.28
C GLU A 7 -42.36 0.83 48.57
N LYS A 8 -43.43 0.27 49.15
CA LYS A 8 -43.56 -1.17 49.41
C LYS A 8 -43.59 -2.00 48.13
N MET A 9 -44.28 -1.55 47.09
CA MET A 9 -44.28 -2.23 45.78
C MET A 9 -42.89 -2.21 45.14
N LEU A 10 -42.19 -1.08 45.16
CA LEU A 10 -40.82 -0.99 44.63
C LEU A 10 -39.82 -1.81 45.45
N GLU A 11 -40.01 -1.92 46.77
CA GLU A 11 -39.21 -2.80 47.61
C GLU A 11 -39.46 -4.27 47.27
N ALA A 12 -40.71 -4.68 47.08
CA ALA A 12 -41.06 -6.03 46.62
C ALA A 12 -40.43 -6.34 45.25
N VAL A 13 -40.51 -5.42 44.29
CA VAL A 13 -39.85 -5.55 42.97
C VAL A 13 -38.33 -5.70 43.11
N ARG A 14 -37.68 -4.87 43.95
CA ARG A 14 -36.23 -4.97 44.18
C ARG A 14 -35.84 -6.29 44.83
N SER A 15 -36.60 -6.76 45.81
CA SER A 15 -36.40 -8.05 46.48
C SER A 15 -36.60 -9.23 45.51
N ALA A 16 -37.62 -9.16 44.66
CA ALA A 16 -37.89 -10.16 43.64
C ALA A 16 -36.79 -10.19 42.57
N ARG A 17 -36.31 -9.03 42.07
CA ARG A 17 -35.15 -8.96 41.16
C ARG A 17 -33.89 -9.56 41.79
N ALA A 18 -33.59 -9.22 43.04
CA ALA A 18 -32.43 -9.78 43.73
C ALA A 18 -32.53 -11.30 43.90
N SER A 19 -33.74 -11.83 44.08
CA SER A 19 -34.00 -13.27 44.19
C SER A 19 -33.91 -13.97 42.84
N ALA A 20 -34.43 -13.36 41.77
CA ALA A 20 -34.25 -13.85 40.39
C ALA A 20 -32.76 -13.92 40.00
N SER A 21 -31.99 -12.86 40.24
CA SER A 21 -30.55 -12.86 39.98
C SER A 21 -29.76 -13.84 40.85
N ARG A 22 -30.28 -14.25 42.02
CA ARG A 22 -29.67 -15.33 42.81
C ARG A 22 -29.94 -16.68 42.17
N ALA A 23 -31.18 -16.94 41.76
CA ALA A 23 -31.55 -18.18 41.07
C ALA A 23 -30.77 -18.36 39.76
N GLU A 24 -30.57 -17.28 38.99
CA GLU A 24 -29.73 -17.30 37.78
C GLU A 24 -28.27 -17.67 38.08
N ARG A 25 -27.67 -17.08 39.12
CA ARG A 25 -26.29 -17.44 39.51
C ARG A 25 -26.16 -18.88 39.99
N GLU A 26 -27.18 -19.39 40.68
CA GLU A 26 -27.23 -20.80 41.09
C GLU A 26 -27.34 -21.73 39.88
N TYR A 27 -28.16 -21.35 38.89
CA TYR A 27 -28.24 -22.02 37.60
C TYR A 27 -26.90 -22.00 36.84
N ASP A 28 -26.27 -20.83 36.66
CA ASP A 28 -24.98 -20.68 35.95
C ASP A 28 -23.86 -21.49 36.62
N SER A 29 -23.85 -21.51 37.96
CA SER A 29 -22.91 -22.31 38.75
C SER A 29 -23.17 -23.82 38.55
N GLY A 30 -24.43 -24.24 38.58
CA GLY A 30 -24.83 -25.62 38.29
C GLY A 30 -24.49 -26.04 36.86
N GLU A 31 -24.71 -25.17 35.89
CA GLU A 31 -24.35 -25.40 34.48
C GLU A 31 -22.85 -25.59 34.34
N SER A 32 -22.04 -24.73 34.96
CA SER A 32 -20.58 -24.85 34.97
C SER A 32 -20.11 -26.19 35.55
N LEU A 33 -20.72 -26.64 36.64
CA LEU A 33 -20.44 -27.95 37.24
C LEU A 33 -20.86 -29.11 36.31
N LEU A 34 -21.98 -28.98 35.61
CA LEU A 34 -22.41 -29.96 34.61
C LEU A 34 -21.47 -30.03 33.41
N GLN A 35 -21.01 -28.88 32.89
CA GLN A 35 -20.02 -28.83 31.82
C GLN A 35 -18.69 -29.46 32.25
N MET A 36 -18.25 -29.25 33.49
CA MET A 36 -17.09 -29.94 34.07
C MET A 36 -17.32 -31.46 34.21
N LYS A 37 -18.53 -31.89 34.61
CA LYS A 37 -18.91 -33.31 34.71
C LYS A 37 -18.98 -33.99 33.34
N ALA A 38 -19.45 -33.28 32.32
CA ALA A 38 -19.53 -33.77 30.95
C ALA A 38 -18.16 -33.83 30.25
N SER A 39 -17.26 -32.88 30.54
CA SER A 39 -15.90 -32.85 29.97
C SER A 39 -14.93 -33.85 30.62
N ARG A 40 -15.20 -34.29 31.85
CA ARG A 40 -14.45 -35.37 32.52
C ARG A 40 -14.88 -36.73 31.98
N SER A 41 -14.22 -37.18 30.90
CA SER A 41 -14.06 -38.59 30.50
C SER A 41 -15.36 -39.43 30.57
N ILE A 42 -16.36 -39.10 29.76
CA ILE A 42 -17.34 -40.11 29.36
C ILE A 42 -16.65 -41.00 28.32
N ASP A 43 -16.00 -42.06 28.77
CA ASP A 43 -15.64 -43.14 27.85
C ASP A 43 -16.95 -43.75 27.36
N LEU A 44 -17.28 -43.52 26.09
CA LEU A 44 -18.51 -43.96 25.44
C LEU A 44 -18.54 -45.49 25.22
N PHE A 45 -17.40 -46.17 25.40
CA PHE A 45 -17.26 -47.61 25.20
C PHE A 45 -17.18 -48.41 26.51
N ASP A 46 -17.10 -47.74 27.65
CA ASP A 46 -17.22 -48.37 28.97
C ASP A 46 -18.71 -48.65 29.30
N GLY A 47 -18.99 -49.79 29.93
CA GLY A 47 -20.35 -50.28 30.21
C GLY A 47 -21.20 -49.35 31.09
N GLY A 48 -20.59 -48.31 31.68
CA GLY A 48 -21.25 -47.26 32.48
C GLY A 48 -21.56 -45.95 31.74
N ALA A 49 -21.22 -45.81 30.45
CA ALA A 49 -21.39 -44.56 29.69
C ALA A 49 -22.85 -44.07 29.64
N VAL A 50 -23.79 -44.99 29.41
CA VAL A 50 -25.23 -44.70 29.31
C VAL A 50 -25.78 -44.18 30.64
N GLY A 51 -25.34 -44.76 31.77
CA GLY A 51 -25.73 -44.30 33.11
C GLY A 51 -25.25 -42.89 33.40
N ARG A 52 -23.98 -42.58 33.07
CA ARG A 52 -23.40 -41.24 33.27
C ARG A 52 -24.10 -40.16 32.43
N VAL A 53 -24.45 -40.46 31.18
CA VAL A 53 -25.22 -39.54 30.32
C VAL A 53 -26.63 -39.33 30.87
N ALA A 54 -27.29 -40.40 31.34
CA ALA A 54 -28.60 -40.29 31.97
C ALA A 54 -28.58 -39.45 33.26
N ASP A 55 -27.51 -39.54 34.05
CA ASP A 55 -27.34 -38.74 35.26
C ASP A 55 -27.09 -37.26 34.92
N ILE A 56 -26.26 -36.95 33.92
CA ILE A 56 -26.04 -35.57 33.46
C ILE A 56 -27.35 -34.96 32.92
N ALA A 57 -28.13 -35.72 32.15
CA ALA A 57 -29.42 -35.26 31.65
C ALA A 57 -30.44 -35.04 32.78
N ARG A 58 -30.42 -35.88 33.83
CA ARG A 58 -31.25 -35.71 35.03
C ARG A 58 -30.86 -34.46 35.80
N ASP A 59 -29.56 -34.23 35.99
CA ASP A 59 -29.04 -33.07 36.70
C ASP A 59 -29.32 -31.77 35.94
N ALA A 60 -29.15 -31.77 34.61
CA ALA A 60 -29.51 -30.63 33.75
C ALA A 60 -31.00 -30.29 33.83
N ARG A 61 -31.87 -31.32 33.75
CA ARG A 61 -33.31 -31.13 33.91
C ARG A 61 -33.65 -30.55 35.29
N ARG A 62 -33.02 -31.06 36.35
CA ARG A 62 -33.23 -30.56 37.70
C ARG A 62 -32.87 -29.07 37.84
N LEU A 63 -31.75 -28.62 37.27
CA LEU A 63 -31.39 -27.20 37.31
C LEU A 63 -32.40 -26.32 36.58
N CYS A 64 -32.89 -26.75 35.42
CA CYS A 64 -33.96 -26.05 34.71
C CYS A 64 -35.28 -26.05 35.51
N ASP A 65 -35.64 -27.18 36.14
CA ASP A 65 -36.82 -27.31 36.99
C ASP A 65 -36.73 -26.36 38.20
N ASP A 66 -35.57 -26.28 38.86
CA ASP A 66 -35.33 -25.44 40.03
C ASP A 66 -35.38 -23.94 39.66
N LEU A 67 -34.76 -23.53 38.54
CA LEU A 67 -34.82 -22.15 38.04
C LEU A 67 -36.25 -21.77 37.63
N TYR A 68 -36.93 -22.63 36.88
CA TYR A 68 -38.32 -22.43 36.47
C TYR A 68 -39.25 -22.31 37.68
N ALA A 69 -39.14 -23.21 38.66
CA ALA A 69 -39.92 -23.16 39.90
C ALA A 69 -39.69 -21.84 40.64
N SER A 70 -38.42 -21.41 40.73
CA SER A 70 -38.06 -20.12 41.33
C SER A 70 -38.75 -18.95 40.64
N TYR A 71 -38.75 -18.89 39.31
CA TYR A 71 -39.47 -17.84 38.58
C TYR A 71 -41.00 -17.92 38.78
N GLN A 72 -41.58 -19.11 38.78
CA GLN A 72 -43.02 -19.27 38.99
C GLN A 72 -43.44 -18.82 40.41
N GLU A 73 -42.68 -19.18 41.43
CA GLU A 73 -42.89 -18.76 42.82
C GLU A 73 -42.72 -17.25 43.00
N LEU A 74 -41.73 -16.65 42.33
CA LEU A 74 -41.50 -15.20 42.38
C LEU A 74 -42.67 -14.42 41.79
N VAL A 75 -43.27 -14.88 40.69
CA VAL A 75 -44.47 -14.25 40.11
C VAL A 75 -45.64 -14.30 41.09
N GLN A 76 -45.88 -15.45 41.74
CA GLN A 76 -46.96 -15.61 42.71
C GLN A 76 -46.74 -14.79 43.98
N SER A 77 -45.50 -14.79 44.51
CA SER A 77 -45.12 -14.00 45.67
C SER A 77 -45.26 -12.49 45.39
N LEU A 78 -44.87 -12.06 44.19
CA LEU A 78 -44.98 -10.66 43.78
C LEU A 78 -46.45 -10.23 43.63
N ASP A 79 -47.31 -11.08 43.04
CA ASP A 79 -48.77 -10.83 43.00
C ASP A 79 -49.34 -10.74 44.43
N ALA A 80 -49.03 -11.71 45.30
CA ALA A 80 -49.56 -11.76 46.66
C ALA A 80 -49.19 -10.52 47.49
N GLN A 81 -47.97 -9.99 47.31
CA GLN A 81 -47.51 -8.80 48.02
C GLN A 81 -48.05 -7.49 47.42
N CYS A 82 -48.13 -7.39 46.09
CA CYS A 82 -48.45 -6.13 45.42
C CYS A 82 -49.95 -5.94 45.13
N ARG A 83 -50.72 -7.02 44.92
CA ARG A 83 -52.15 -6.95 44.63
C ARG A 83 -53.00 -6.25 45.70
N PRO A 84 -52.83 -6.51 47.01
CA PRO A 84 -53.59 -5.79 48.05
C PRO A 84 -53.17 -4.31 48.19
N LEU A 85 -52.02 -3.92 47.65
CA LEU A 85 -51.55 -2.54 47.68
C LEU A 85 -52.18 -1.68 46.59
N LEU A 86 -52.84 -2.28 45.59
CA LEU A 86 -53.53 -1.55 44.52
C LEU A 86 -54.69 -0.69 45.03
N ASP A 87 -55.34 -1.10 46.12
CA ASP A 87 -56.45 -0.37 46.73
C ASP A 87 -56.00 0.95 47.40
N GLN A 88 -54.69 1.15 47.58
CA GLN A 88 -54.08 2.36 48.15
C GLN A 88 -53.63 3.36 47.08
N GLU A 89 -54.05 3.17 45.81
CA GLU A 89 -53.73 4.01 44.66
C GLU A 89 -52.22 4.33 44.54
N PRO A 90 -51.37 3.31 44.36
CA PRO A 90 -49.94 3.51 44.16
C PRO A 90 -49.64 4.30 42.88
N GLU A 91 -48.46 4.90 42.81
CA GLU A 91 -48.04 5.66 41.63
C GLU A 91 -47.90 4.75 40.40
N LEU A 92 -48.23 5.29 39.22
CA LEU A 92 -48.19 4.59 37.93
C LEU A 92 -46.84 3.87 37.69
N HIS A 93 -45.73 4.48 38.11
CA HIS A 93 -44.40 3.90 37.91
C HIS A 93 -44.20 2.60 38.69
N ALA A 94 -44.74 2.47 39.91
CA ALA A 94 -44.61 1.25 40.71
C ALA A 94 -45.46 0.12 40.15
N VAL A 95 -46.68 0.42 39.68
CA VAL A 95 -47.53 -0.55 38.96
C VAL A 95 -46.86 -1.02 37.67
N LYS A 96 -46.18 -0.10 36.97
CA LYS A 96 -45.40 -0.40 35.75
C LYS A 96 -44.28 -1.40 36.02
N GLU A 97 -43.46 -1.15 37.05
CA GLU A 97 -42.31 -1.98 37.39
C GLU A 97 -42.72 -3.39 37.83
N VAL A 98 -43.84 -3.54 38.57
CA VAL A 98 -44.40 -4.85 38.92
C VAL A 98 -44.85 -5.60 37.67
N ARG A 99 -45.63 -4.96 36.78
CA ARG A 99 -46.05 -5.55 35.51
C ARG A 99 -44.85 -5.97 34.66
N ASP A 100 -43.86 -5.10 34.50
CA ASP A 100 -42.66 -5.38 33.69
C ASP A 100 -41.85 -6.55 34.24
N LEU A 101 -41.72 -6.64 35.58
CA LEU A 101 -41.03 -7.76 36.21
C LEU A 101 -41.81 -9.08 36.07
N ILE A 102 -43.13 -9.07 36.26
CA ILE A 102 -43.97 -10.27 36.08
C ILE A 102 -43.91 -10.75 34.63
N LYS A 103 -43.98 -9.82 33.67
CA LYS A 103 -43.84 -10.15 32.26
C LYS A 103 -42.46 -10.74 31.96
N TRP A 104 -41.38 -10.11 32.43
CA TRP A 104 -40.04 -10.62 32.23
C TRP A 104 -39.86 -12.01 32.86
N LEU A 105 -40.30 -12.25 34.10
CA LEU A 105 -40.22 -13.56 34.74
C LEU A 105 -40.98 -14.65 33.96
N ASN A 106 -42.14 -14.30 33.38
CA ASN A 106 -42.89 -15.24 32.55
C ASN A 106 -42.21 -15.48 31.19
N ASP A 107 -41.77 -14.42 30.51
CA ASP A 107 -41.08 -14.53 29.22
C ASP A 107 -39.77 -15.34 29.38
N GLU A 108 -39.00 -15.09 30.44
CA GLU A 108 -37.76 -15.83 30.75
C GLU A 108 -38.02 -17.28 31.21
N SER A 109 -39.21 -17.56 31.76
CA SER A 109 -39.63 -18.93 32.09
C SER A 109 -40.04 -19.76 30.86
N GLU A 110 -40.15 -19.15 29.68
CA GLU A 110 -40.28 -19.86 28.40
C GLU A 110 -38.92 -20.42 27.96
N ILE A 111 -38.39 -21.35 28.76
CA ILE A 111 -37.14 -22.04 28.49
C ILE A 111 -37.42 -23.15 27.48
N GLU A 112 -36.98 -22.95 26.24
CA GLU A 112 -36.80 -24.08 25.32
C GLU A 112 -35.53 -24.82 25.76
N THR A 113 -35.68 -26.11 26.09
CA THR A 113 -34.56 -27.01 26.40
C THR A 113 -33.71 -27.24 25.15
N ASN A 114 -32.92 -26.24 24.77
CA ASN A 114 -31.87 -26.36 23.78
C ASN A 114 -30.60 -26.86 24.47
N PHE A 115 -30.70 -27.97 25.21
CA PHE A 115 -29.52 -28.71 25.63
C PHE A 115 -29.02 -29.51 24.42
N THR A 116 -28.49 -28.83 23.41
CA THR A 116 -27.68 -29.46 22.35
C THR A 116 -26.31 -29.79 22.92
N ALA A 117 -26.25 -30.73 23.85
CA ALA A 117 -25.02 -31.48 24.02
C ALA A 117 -24.85 -32.29 22.72
N SER A 118 -23.97 -31.81 21.84
CA SER A 118 -23.53 -32.53 20.64
C SER A 118 -22.78 -33.79 21.08
N PHE A 119 -23.55 -34.81 21.48
CA PHE A 119 -23.05 -36.17 21.56
C PHE A 119 -23.11 -36.70 20.13
N ASN A 120 -21.95 -36.74 19.46
CA ASN A 120 -21.76 -37.30 18.12
C ASN A 120 -22.17 -38.79 18.09
N SER A 121 -23.47 -39.06 18.07
CA SER A 121 -24.08 -40.36 17.84
C SER A 121 -25.60 -40.15 17.74
N ARG A 122 -26.16 -40.49 16.57
CA ARG A 122 -27.53 -40.27 16.10
C ARG A 122 -28.68 -40.90 16.93
N SER A 123 -28.48 -41.24 18.22
CA SER A 123 -29.41 -42.11 18.96
C SER A 123 -29.81 -41.66 20.38
N LEU A 124 -29.51 -40.43 20.82
CA LEU A 124 -29.99 -39.93 22.12
C LEU A 124 -30.65 -38.54 22.07
N GLY A 125 -30.90 -38.00 20.88
CA GLY A 125 -31.53 -36.70 20.64
C GLY A 125 -33.05 -36.62 20.93
N GLY A 126 -33.60 -37.55 21.72
CA GLY A 126 -35.01 -37.59 22.10
C GLY A 126 -35.26 -37.53 23.61
N VAL A 127 -34.20 -37.42 24.43
CA VAL A 127 -34.33 -37.45 25.89
C VAL A 127 -34.17 -36.02 26.41
N ALA A 128 -35.30 -35.40 26.76
CA ALA A 128 -35.43 -34.10 27.44
C ALA A 128 -35.55 -32.83 26.58
N SER A 129 -36.40 -32.81 25.55
CA SER A 129 -37.04 -31.55 25.16
C SER A 129 -38.23 -31.26 26.10
N GLY A 130 -37.96 -30.76 27.31
CA GLY A 130 -38.99 -30.18 28.18
C GLY A 130 -39.30 -28.75 27.73
N ARG A 131 -40.52 -28.47 27.28
CA ARG A 131 -40.94 -27.10 27.00
C ARG A 131 -41.43 -26.48 28.30
N TYR A 132 -40.64 -25.61 28.90
CA TYR A 132 -41.09 -24.82 30.04
C TYR A 132 -41.97 -23.70 29.50
N VAL A 133 -43.15 -23.58 30.08
CA VAL A 133 -44.09 -22.50 29.78
C VAL A 133 -44.63 -21.98 31.09
N PRO A 134 -44.90 -20.67 31.24
CA PRO A 134 -45.51 -20.16 32.45
C PRO A 134 -46.81 -20.91 32.77
N SER A 135 -47.04 -21.18 34.05
CA SER A 135 -48.30 -21.74 34.52
C SER A 135 -49.48 -20.88 34.05
N ILE A 136 -50.63 -21.52 33.82
CA ILE A 136 -51.88 -20.83 33.48
C ILE A 136 -52.18 -19.73 34.52
N ASP A 137 -51.94 -20.00 35.80
CA ASP A 137 -52.13 -19.04 36.89
C ASP A 137 -51.21 -17.83 36.73
N ASN A 138 -49.96 -18.03 36.34
CA ASN A 138 -48.99 -16.95 36.14
C ASN A 138 -49.28 -16.15 34.86
N LYS A 139 -49.83 -16.76 33.82
CA LYS A 139 -50.35 -16.04 32.64
C LYS A 139 -51.61 -15.23 32.99
N ILE A 140 -52.46 -15.71 33.90
CA ILE A 140 -53.60 -14.95 34.42
C ILE A 140 -53.12 -13.75 35.24
N ILE A 141 -52.11 -13.94 36.11
CA ILE A 141 -51.49 -12.85 36.88
C ILE A 141 -50.89 -11.80 35.93
N GLN A 142 -50.11 -12.20 34.93
CA GLN A 142 -49.57 -11.26 33.94
C GLN A 142 -50.66 -10.45 33.25
N ARG A 143 -51.71 -11.12 32.73
CA ARG A 143 -52.83 -10.41 32.08
C ARG A 143 -53.55 -9.48 33.04
N PHE A 144 -53.68 -9.84 34.32
CA PHE A 144 -54.26 -8.96 35.33
C PHE A 144 -53.43 -7.67 35.47
N TRP A 145 -52.12 -7.79 35.63
CA TRP A 145 -51.23 -6.63 35.78
C TRP A 145 -51.10 -5.80 34.50
N GLU A 146 -51.12 -6.43 33.32
CA GLU A 146 -51.18 -5.76 32.01
C GLU A 146 -52.46 -4.93 31.90
N ASN A 147 -53.63 -5.55 32.11
CA ASN A 147 -54.92 -4.86 32.05
C ASN A 147 -55.03 -3.74 33.10
N LYS A 148 -54.52 -3.96 34.31
CA LYS A 148 -54.53 -2.94 35.37
C LYS A 148 -53.64 -1.76 35.04
N TYR A 149 -52.45 -2.01 34.49
CA TYR A 149 -51.56 -0.96 34.03
C TYR A 149 -52.16 -0.16 32.86
N ASP A 150 -52.79 -0.85 31.90
CA ASP A 150 -53.37 -0.20 30.73
C ASP A 150 -54.58 0.68 31.07
N LEU A 151 -55.35 0.29 32.08
CA LEU A 151 -56.48 1.08 32.60
C LEU A 151 -56.07 2.10 33.67
N TRP A 152 -54.78 2.21 34.02
CA TRP A 152 -54.35 3.09 35.11
C TRP A 152 -54.40 4.57 34.69
N PRO A 153 -54.95 5.47 35.53
CA PRO A 153 -55.02 6.89 35.22
C PRO A 153 -53.63 7.51 34.96
N GLY A 154 -53.54 8.39 33.96
CA GLY A 154 -52.30 9.11 33.63
C GLY A 154 -51.27 8.33 32.78
N ARG A 155 -51.53 7.06 32.43
CA ARG A 155 -50.63 6.23 31.59
C ARG A 155 -50.43 6.79 30.19
N ALA A 156 -51.51 7.20 29.52
CA ALA A 156 -51.44 7.74 28.16
C ALA A 156 -50.66 9.07 28.10
N GLU A 157 -50.83 9.92 29.10
CA GLU A 157 -50.13 11.21 29.20
C GLU A 157 -48.64 11.01 29.47
N ALA A 158 -48.29 10.11 30.40
CA ALA A 158 -46.90 9.77 30.71
C ALA A 158 -46.16 9.13 29.50
N GLU A 159 -46.84 8.27 28.73
CA GLU A 159 -46.27 7.68 27.51
C GLU A 159 -46.04 8.72 26.40
N LEU A 160 -47.00 9.62 26.21
CA LEU A 160 -46.88 10.72 25.24
C LEU A 160 -45.72 11.66 25.58
N GLU A 161 -45.55 12.01 26.87
CA GLU A 161 -44.43 12.85 27.32
C GLU A 161 -43.08 12.15 27.10
N MET A 162 -42.97 10.86 27.44
CA MET A 162 -41.76 10.08 27.21
C MET A 162 -41.42 9.97 25.72
N ARG A 163 -42.43 9.77 24.87
CA ARG A 163 -42.25 9.77 23.41
C ARG A 163 -41.76 11.13 22.92
N ARG A 164 -42.36 12.23 23.37
CA ARG A 164 -41.93 13.59 23.02
C ARG A 164 -40.47 13.84 23.43
N ARG A 165 -40.08 13.47 24.66
CA ARG A 165 -38.70 13.59 25.14
C ARG A 165 -37.72 12.77 24.29
N ARG A 166 -38.10 11.56 23.87
CA ARG A 166 -37.29 10.73 22.96
C ARG A 166 -37.14 11.35 21.58
N GLU A 167 -38.22 11.90 21.03
CA GLU A 167 -38.22 12.57 19.73
C GLU A 167 -37.39 13.87 19.77
N GLU A 168 -37.51 14.66 20.83
CA GLU A 168 -36.70 15.86 21.07
C GLU A 168 -35.21 15.53 21.27
N ALA A 169 -34.90 14.48 22.05
CA ALA A 169 -33.53 14.02 22.24
C ALA A 169 -32.92 13.50 20.93
N ALA A 170 -33.67 12.72 20.15
CA ALA A 170 -33.23 12.25 18.82
C ALA A 170 -33.04 13.41 17.84
N ALA A 171 -33.91 14.43 17.87
CA ALA A 171 -33.76 15.62 17.05
C ALA A 171 -32.54 16.46 17.47
N ALA A 172 -32.28 16.60 18.78
CA ALA A 172 -31.10 17.27 19.30
C ALA A 172 -29.81 16.54 18.91
N GLU A 173 -29.80 15.20 18.96
CA GLU A 173 -28.68 14.40 18.53
C GLU A 173 -28.41 14.54 17.03
N ARG A 174 -29.45 14.49 16.18
CA ARG A 174 -29.31 14.74 14.74
C ARG A 174 -28.69 16.10 14.45
N ARG A 175 -29.19 17.16 15.10
CA ARG A 175 -28.63 18.53 14.96
C ARG A 175 -27.17 18.61 15.39
N ARG A 176 -26.77 17.91 16.45
CA ARG A 176 -25.37 17.85 16.88
C ARG A 176 -24.49 17.16 15.85
N ARG A 177 -24.93 16.01 15.31
CA ARG A 177 -24.22 15.27 14.26
C ARG A 177 -24.07 16.11 12.98
N GLU A 178 -25.12 16.79 12.55
CA GLU A 178 -25.11 17.70 11.40
C GLU A 178 -24.16 18.88 11.61
N ALA A 179 -24.20 19.52 12.78
CA ALA A 179 -23.30 20.63 13.13
C ALA A 179 -21.83 20.19 13.18
N GLU A 180 -21.55 19.01 13.74
CA GLU A 180 -20.20 18.44 13.75
C GLU A 180 -19.72 18.10 12.34
N ALA A 181 -20.56 17.48 11.52
CA ALA A 181 -20.25 17.19 10.12
C ALA A 181 -19.98 18.46 9.31
N GLN A 182 -20.76 19.52 9.55
CA GLN A 182 -20.56 20.82 8.90
C GLN A 182 -19.25 21.47 9.33
N ARG A 183 -18.89 21.42 10.61
CA ARG A 183 -17.59 21.91 11.11
C ARG A 183 -16.43 21.16 10.47
N ARG A 184 -16.49 19.82 10.41
CA ARG A 184 -15.48 18.99 9.76
C ARG A 184 -15.33 19.33 8.27
N ARG A 185 -16.43 19.60 7.57
CA ARG A 185 -16.41 20.06 6.16
C ARG A 185 -15.74 21.42 6.01
N GLN A 186 -16.09 22.39 6.84
CA GLN A 186 -15.49 23.72 6.80
C GLN A 186 -13.99 23.69 7.11
N GLU A 187 -13.58 22.87 8.08
CA GLU A 187 -12.17 22.70 8.42
C GLU A 187 -11.38 22.03 7.29
N ALA A 188 -11.91 20.95 6.71
CA ALA A 188 -11.29 20.29 5.56
C ALA A 188 -11.18 21.23 4.35
N GLU A 189 -12.21 22.05 4.10
CA GLU A 189 -12.18 23.04 3.04
C GLU A 189 -11.11 24.12 3.29
N ARG A 190 -10.98 24.61 4.53
CA ARG A 190 -9.93 25.55 4.91
C ARG A 190 -8.54 24.94 4.70
N GLN A 191 -8.31 23.71 5.17
CA GLN A 191 -7.05 23.00 4.98
C GLN A 191 -6.72 22.81 3.49
N ASN A 192 -7.72 22.49 2.68
CA ASN A 192 -7.56 22.35 1.23
C ASN A 192 -7.19 23.68 0.56
N ARG A 193 -7.81 24.80 0.96
CA ARG A 193 -7.45 26.13 0.46
C ARG A 193 -6.02 26.52 0.84
N GLU A 194 -5.65 26.34 2.11
CA GLU A 194 -4.29 26.64 2.60
C GLU A 194 -3.23 25.79 1.88
N ALA A 195 -3.52 24.50 1.66
CA ALA A 195 -2.64 23.60 0.93
C ALA A 195 -2.50 23.99 -0.55
N GLU A 196 -3.60 24.39 -1.20
CA GLU A 196 -3.58 24.87 -2.59
C GLU A 196 -2.81 26.20 -2.70
N GLU A 197 -3.03 27.16 -1.80
CA GLU A 197 -2.26 28.41 -1.78
C GLU A 197 -0.76 28.18 -1.59
N LYS A 198 -0.39 27.25 -0.70
CA LYS A 198 1.01 26.85 -0.52
C LYS A 198 1.58 26.21 -1.78
N TYR A 199 0.83 25.30 -2.40
CA TYR A 199 1.21 24.66 -3.66
C TYR A 199 1.38 25.68 -4.79
N GLN A 200 0.50 26.68 -4.91
CA GLN A 200 0.62 27.74 -5.92
C GLN A 200 1.87 28.59 -5.70
N LYS A 201 2.22 28.91 -4.45
CA LYS A 201 3.47 29.62 -4.14
C LYS A 201 4.70 28.78 -4.50
N GLU A 202 4.70 27.49 -4.14
CA GLU A 202 5.78 26.56 -4.49
C GLU A 202 5.89 26.37 -6.02
N LEU A 203 4.76 26.30 -6.73
CA LEU A 203 4.71 26.19 -8.18
C LEU A 203 5.25 27.45 -8.87
N ALA A 204 4.90 28.64 -8.38
CA ALA A 204 5.45 29.89 -8.88
C ALA A 204 6.97 29.98 -8.67
N ALA A 205 7.45 29.57 -7.49
CA ALA A 205 8.88 29.49 -7.20
C ALA A 205 9.59 28.47 -8.09
N TYR A 206 8.97 27.30 -8.33
CA TYR A 206 9.47 26.29 -9.26
C TYR A 206 9.55 26.83 -10.69
N ASN A 207 8.49 27.46 -11.21
CA ASN A 207 8.48 28.00 -12.57
C ASN A 207 9.60 29.04 -12.74
N LYS A 208 9.76 29.95 -11.77
CA LYS A 208 10.86 30.92 -11.78
C LYS A 208 12.24 30.24 -11.77
N ALA A 209 12.41 29.20 -10.96
CA ALA A 209 13.66 28.44 -10.92
C ALA A 209 13.90 27.64 -12.21
N TYR A 210 12.84 27.14 -12.83
CA TYR A 210 12.88 26.41 -14.10
C TYR A 210 13.25 27.34 -15.26
N ASP A 211 12.69 28.54 -15.32
CA ASP A 211 13.04 29.54 -16.33
C ASP A 211 14.52 29.91 -16.23
N ALA A 212 15.00 30.20 -15.01
CA ALA A 212 16.42 30.47 -14.76
C ALA A 212 17.33 29.28 -15.12
N TRP A 213 16.92 28.05 -14.78
CA TRP A 213 17.65 26.84 -15.15
C TRP A 213 17.69 26.65 -16.67
N SER A 214 16.58 26.90 -17.37
CA SER A 214 16.50 26.79 -18.82
C SER A 214 17.43 27.80 -19.51
N GLU A 215 17.49 29.04 -19.01
CA GLU A 215 18.43 30.05 -19.49
C GLU A 215 19.89 29.63 -19.24
N GLU A 216 20.19 29.06 -18.07
CA GLU A 216 21.52 28.56 -17.74
C GLU A 216 21.93 27.38 -18.63
N VAL A 217 21.02 26.44 -18.89
CA VAL A 217 21.23 25.31 -19.83
C VAL A 217 21.55 25.84 -21.22
N GLU A 218 20.77 26.78 -21.74
CA GLU A 218 21.02 27.37 -23.06
C GLU A 218 22.39 28.07 -23.09
N ALA A 219 22.73 28.84 -22.05
CA ALA A 219 24.05 29.47 -21.94
C ALA A 219 25.19 28.45 -21.92
N VAL A 220 25.04 27.32 -21.22
CA VAL A 220 26.01 26.22 -21.20
C VAL A 220 26.14 25.58 -22.59
N LEU A 221 25.03 25.32 -23.27
CA LEU A 221 25.04 24.76 -24.62
C LEU A 221 25.72 25.70 -25.62
N GLN A 222 25.48 27.02 -25.52
CA GLN A 222 26.18 28.00 -26.34
C GLN A 222 27.69 28.01 -26.08
N ARG A 223 28.11 28.02 -24.80
CA ARG A 223 29.53 27.92 -24.44
C ARG A 223 30.19 26.66 -25.00
N ARG A 224 29.49 25.51 -24.94
CA ARG A 224 29.96 24.25 -25.55
C ARG A 224 30.16 24.40 -27.06
N LYS A 225 29.16 24.93 -27.78
CA LYS A 225 29.22 25.16 -29.23
C LYS A 225 30.36 26.10 -29.60
N GLU A 226 30.44 27.26 -28.95
CA GLU A 226 31.49 28.25 -29.20
C GLU A 226 32.89 27.69 -28.95
N GLY A 227 33.09 26.90 -27.91
CA GLY A 227 34.40 26.30 -27.63
C GLY A 227 34.81 25.29 -28.70
N VAL A 228 33.88 24.48 -29.21
CA VAL A 228 34.14 23.56 -30.32
C VAL A 228 34.42 24.33 -31.61
N GLU A 229 33.63 25.36 -31.92
CA GLU A 229 33.80 26.19 -33.12
C GLU A 229 35.09 27.01 -33.10
N LYS A 230 35.56 27.47 -31.94
CA LYS A 230 36.87 28.15 -31.81
C LYS A 230 38.04 27.17 -31.93
N ALA A 231 37.92 25.96 -31.38
CA ALA A 231 39.00 24.98 -31.38
C ALA A 231 39.24 24.32 -32.75
N LEU A 232 38.19 24.12 -33.56
CA LEU A 232 38.28 23.41 -34.84
C LEU A 232 39.15 24.12 -35.90
N PRO A 233 39.02 25.44 -36.15
CA PRO A 233 39.87 26.16 -37.09
C PRO A 233 41.35 26.11 -36.70
N THR A 234 41.66 26.32 -35.42
CA THR A 234 43.04 26.26 -34.90
C THR A 234 43.62 24.86 -35.07
N ALA A 235 42.85 23.81 -34.79
CA ALA A 235 43.26 22.43 -35.02
C ALA A 235 43.48 22.12 -36.52
N LYS A 236 42.59 22.60 -37.41
CA LYS A 236 42.72 22.46 -38.86
C LYS A 236 43.99 23.14 -39.37
N GLU A 237 44.23 24.39 -38.96
CA GLU A 237 45.38 25.17 -39.40
C GLU A 237 46.69 24.53 -38.94
N THR A 238 46.75 24.09 -37.69
CA THR A 238 47.91 23.39 -37.14
C THR A 238 48.18 22.11 -37.93
N LYS A 239 47.14 21.32 -38.20
CA LYS A 239 47.31 20.08 -38.96
C LYS A 239 47.80 20.34 -40.38
N LEU A 240 47.18 21.30 -41.09
CA LEU A 240 47.60 21.68 -42.44
C LEU A 240 49.03 22.23 -42.49
N LYS A 241 49.47 22.96 -41.46
CA LYS A 241 50.87 23.40 -41.33
C LYS A 241 51.82 22.21 -41.21
N GLU A 242 51.49 21.20 -40.41
CA GLU A 242 52.27 19.96 -40.32
C GLU A 242 52.35 19.22 -41.67
N ILE A 243 51.22 19.05 -42.36
CA ILE A 243 51.16 18.34 -43.66
C ILE A 243 52.00 19.09 -44.70
N LYS A 244 51.85 20.41 -44.78
CA LYS A 244 52.63 21.26 -45.69
C LYS A 244 54.12 21.21 -45.39
N ALA A 245 54.51 21.19 -44.12
CA ALA A 245 55.92 21.08 -43.72
C ALA A 245 56.51 19.72 -44.14
N LYS A 246 55.79 18.62 -43.92
CA LYS A 246 56.20 17.28 -44.38
C LYS A 246 56.36 17.21 -45.89
N TYR A 247 55.39 17.72 -46.64
CA TYR A 247 55.47 17.76 -48.10
C TYR A 247 56.66 18.60 -48.61
N ARG A 248 56.92 19.77 -48.00
CA ARG A 248 58.08 20.61 -48.34
C ARG A 248 59.39 19.87 -48.10
N ALA A 249 59.56 19.25 -46.93
CA ALA A 249 60.76 18.50 -46.60
C ALA A 249 60.98 17.31 -47.56
N GLU A 250 59.92 16.58 -47.91
CA GLU A 250 60.03 15.46 -48.85
C GLU A 250 60.37 15.94 -50.27
N LYS A 251 59.75 17.03 -50.72
CA LYS A 251 60.04 17.64 -52.02
C LYS A 251 61.48 18.14 -52.10
N GLU A 252 61.95 18.84 -51.07
CA GLU A 252 63.34 19.30 -50.96
C GLU A 252 64.31 18.12 -50.98
N ARG A 253 64.00 17.03 -50.27
CA ARG A 253 64.80 15.80 -50.31
C ARG A 253 64.90 15.22 -51.72
N ILE A 254 63.78 15.09 -52.43
CA ILE A 254 63.76 14.57 -53.81
C ILE A 254 64.57 15.49 -54.75
N LEU A 255 64.45 16.81 -54.61
CA LEU A 255 65.19 17.78 -55.42
C LEU A 255 66.69 17.77 -55.11
N HIS A 256 67.07 17.62 -53.83
CA HIS A 256 68.46 17.48 -53.41
C HIS A 256 69.07 16.19 -53.97
N GLU A 257 68.35 15.07 -53.91
CA GLU A 257 68.76 13.83 -54.57
C GLU A 257 68.90 13.99 -56.09
N GLN A 258 67.97 14.70 -56.74
CA GLN A 258 68.06 14.99 -58.17
C GLN A 258 69.32 15.80 -58.52
N ALA A 259 69.64 16.82 -57.72
CA ALA A 259 70.86 17.61 -57.90
C ALA A 259 72.11 16.74 -57.73
N ALA A 260 72.16 15.90 -56.70
CA ALA A 260 73.26 14.96 -56.46
C ALA A 260 73.42 13.96 -57.63
N TYR A 261 72.32 13.40 -58.15
CA TYR A 261 72.39 12.50 -59.31
C TYR A 261 72.89 13.21 -60.57
N ARG A 262 72.48 14.45 -60.82
CA ARG A 262 73.00 15.26 -61.94
C ARG A 262 74.49 15.58 -61.78
N GLN A 263 74.92 15.92 -60.58
CA GLN A 263 76.33 16.19 -60.29
C GLN A 263 77.19 14.95 -60.51
N ASN A 264 76.74 13.79 -60.01
CA ASN A 264 77.42 12.51 -60.21
C ASN A 264 77.44 12.09 -61.68
N GLN A 265 76.35 12.31 -62.42
CA GLN A 265 76.30 12.06 -63.86
C GLN A 265 77.28 12.95 -64.63
N ALA A 266 77.34 14.24 -64.31
CA ALA A 266 78.27 15.19 -64.94
C ALA A 266 79.74 14.88 -64.60
N ALA A 267 80.03 14.49 -63.34
CA ALA A 267 81.36 14.06 -62.93
C ALA A 267 81.80 12.80 -63.70
N ALA A 268 80.94 11.78 -63.78
CA ALA A 268 81.21 10.56 -64.54
C ALA A 268 81.38 10.83 -66.05
N GLN A 269 80.66 11.80 -66.62
CA GLN A 269 80.83 12.23 -68.02
C GLN A 269 82.18 12.92 -68.24
N ALA A 270 82.57 13.86 -67.36
CA ALA A 270 83.85 14.55 -67.44
C ALA A 270 85.04 13.58 -67.26
N GLU A 271 84.93 12.62 -66.33
CA GLU A 271 85.92 11.57 -66.17
C GLU A 271 86.00 10.68 -67.42
N LEU A 272 84.87 10.26 -67.98
CA LEU A 272 84.83 9.48 -69.22
C LEU A 272 85.50 10.19 -70.41
N GLU A 273 85.30 11.51 -70.55
CA GLU A 273 85.92 12.36 -71.56
C GLU A 273 87.43 12.53 -71.34
N SER A 274 87.88 12.56 -70.09
CA SER A 274 89.30 12.66 -69.71
C SER A 274 90.09 11.36 -69.90
N LEU A 275 89.42 10.20 -70.00
CA LEU A 275 90.07 8.89 -70.11
C LEU A 275 90.59 8.63 -71.54
N GLY A 276 91.90 8.37 -71.65
CA GLY A 276 92.59 8.04 -72.90
C GLY A 276 92.14 6.73 -73.60
N LEU A 277 92.62 6.50 -74.82
CA LEU A 277 92.12 5.46 -75.75
C LEU A 277 92.18 4.02 -75.19
N PHE A 278 93.11 3.71 -74.29
CA PHE A 278 93.38 2.34 -73.79
C PHE A 278 92.80 1.99 -72.40
N ARG A 279 91.96 2.86 -71.81
CA ARG A 279 91.38 2.71 -70.45
C ARG A 279 89.99 2.03 -70.46
N PHE A 280 89.91 0.80 -70.97
CA PHE A 280 88.63 0.15 -71.30
C PHE A 280 87.76 -0.25 -70.08
N THR A 281 88.38 -0.65 -68.98
CA THR A 281 87.69 -1.07 -67.75
C THR A 281 87.08 0.12 -67.03
N GLU A 282 87.83 1.21 -66.83
CA GLU A 282 87.31 2.44 -66.22
C GLU A 282 86.20 3.05 -67.08
N LYS A 283 86.36 3.08 -68.41
CA LYS A 283 85.30 3.52 -69.34
C LYS A 283 84.01 2.70 -69.23
N LYS A 284 84.09 1.40 -68.94
CA LYS A 284 82.91 0.54 -68.73
C LYS A 284 82.21 0.88 -67.41
N THR A 285 82.97 1.15 -66.36
CA THR A 285 82.45 1.56 -65.04
C THR A 285 81.75 2.91 -65.13
N GLU A 286 82.37 3.92 -65.74
CA GLU A 286 81.76 5.25 -65.88
C GLU A 286 80.48 5.22 -66.73
N LYS A 287 80.47 4.46 -67.83
CA LYS A 287 79.23 4.26 -68.61
C LYS A 287 78.12 3.60 -67.80
N ARG A 288 78.45 2.69 -66.89
CA ARG A 288 77.49 2.05 -66.00
C ARG A 288 76.94 3.05 -64.96
N ILE A 289 77.79 3.90 -64.40
CA ILE A 289 77.39 4.98 -63.48
C ILE A 289 76.45 5.95 -64.19
N ILE A 290 76.79 6.38 -65.42
CA ILE A 290 75.93 7.25 -66.23
C ILE A 290 74.56 6.61 -66.49
N ALA A 291 74.52 5.32 -66.84
CA ALA A 291 73.28 4.60 -67.06
C ALA A 291 72.43 4.45 -65.78
N ASP A 292 73.05 4.15 -64.63
CA ASP A 292 72.37 4.06 -63.34
C ASP A 292 71.81 5.43 -62.91
N MET A 293 72.59 6.51 -63.04
CA MET A 293 72.13 7.87 -62.73
C MET A 293 71.01 8.32 -63.68
N ALA A 294 71.10 7.99 -64.98
CA ALA A 294 70.03 8.28 -65.94
C ALA A 294 68.72 7.55 -65.58
N TYR A 295 68.82 6.28 -65.17
CA TYR A 295 67.67 5.51 -64.68
C TYR A 295 67.05 6.15 -63.42
N ARG A 296 67.88 6.53 -62.43
CA ARG A 296 67.40 7.20 -61.22
C ARG A 296 66.76 8.55 -61.50
N LEU A 297 67.34 9.34 -62.40
CA LEU A 297 66.78 10.63 -62.84
C LEU A 297 65.44 10.46 -63.56
N ALA A 298 65.28 9.40 -64.36
CA ALA A 298 64.01 9.09 -65.02
C ALA A 298 62.90 8.70 -64.03
N ALA A 299 63.24 8.21 -62.83
CA ALA A 299 62.29 7.86 -61.78
C ALA A 299 61.85 9.06 -60.91
N ILE A 300 62.58 10.18 -60.92
CA ILE A 300 62.28 11.38 -60.10
C ILE A 300 60.90 11.97 -60.37
N PRO A 301 60.44 12.15 -61.64
CA PRO A 301 59.10 12.67 -61.91
C PRO A 301 57.99 11.81 -61.28
N GLY A 302 58.13 10.48 -61.32
CA GLY A 302 57.18 9.56 -60.68
C GLY A 302 57.17 9.70 -59.15
N ARG A 303 58.33 9.92 -58.53
CA ARG A 303 58.43 10.17 -57.08
C ARG A 303 57.82 11.53 -56.69
N LEU A 304 58.01 12.57 -57.50
CA LEU A 304 57.36 13.87 -57.27
C LEU A 304 55.84 13.77 -57.39
N GLN A 305 55.33 13.06 -58.41
CA GLN A 305 53.90 12.80 -58.56
C GLN A 305 53.34 11.98 -57.39
N ALA A 306 54.08 10.98 -56.90
CA ALA A 306 53.69 10.21 -55.72
C ALA A 306 53.63 11.10 -54.45
N ALA A 307 54.58 12.03 -54.28
CA ALA A 307 54.56 12.98 -53.18
C ALA A 307 53.38 13.97 -53.27
N ASP A 308 53.05 14.45 -54.47
CA ASP A 308 51.89 15.33 -54.72
C ASP A 308 50.57 14.57 -54.45
N ALA A 309 50.48 13.32 -54.88
CA ALA A 309 49.33 12.45 -54.61
C ALA A 309 49.17 12.18 -53.11
N ALA A 310 50.26 11.87 -52.40
CA ALA A 310 50.25 11.67 -50.96
C ALA A 310 49.82 12.94 -50.21
N TYR A 311 50.34 14.11 -50.60
CA TYR A 311 49.90 15.39 -50.03
C TYR A 311 48.40 15.63 -50.24
N THR A 312 47.89 15.36 -51.44
CA THR A 312 46.46 15.55 -51.76
C THR A 312 45.58 14.61 -50.93
N ALA A 313 45.99 13.34 -50.80
CA ALA A 313 45.28 12.35 -49.99
C ALA A 313 45.26 12.76 -48.50
N GLU A 314 46.41 13.14 -47.94
CA GLU A 314 46.50 13.61 -46.55
C GLU A 314 45.65 14.86 -46.29
N VAL A 315 45.60 15.81 -47.23
CA VAL A 315 44.75 17.01 -47.13
C VAL A 315 43.26 16.66 -47.12
N GLN A 316 42.84 15.64 -47.87
CA GLN A 316 41.46 15.15 -47.84
C GLN A 316 41.12 14.44 -46.51
N GLU A 317 42.07 13.69 -45.94
CA GLU A 317 41.92 13.03 -44.65
C GLU A 317 41.81 14.01 -43.47
N VAL A 318 42.48 15.17 -43.54
CA VAL A 318 41.89 16.50 -43.27
C VAL A 318 40.55 16.52 -42.53
N GLU A 319 39.51 16.50 -43.36
CA GLU A 319 38.12 16.69 -42.99
C GLU A 319 37.57 15.51 -42.17
N VAL A 320 38.04 14.29 -42.45
CA VAL A 320 37.66 13.08 -41.68
C VAL A 320 38.23 13.16 -40.26
N TRP A 321 39.50 13.55 -40.13
CA TRP A 321 40.15 13.79 -38.85
C TRP A 321 39.46 14.91 -38.06
N LEU A 322 39.04 16.00 -38.72
CA LEU A 322 38.29 17.08 -38.08
C LEU A 322 36.93 16.63 -37.54
N LYS A 323 36.20 15.77 -38.28
CA LYS A 323 34.94 15.19 -37.77
C LYS A 323 35.16 14.36 -36.51
N SER A 324 36.24 13.59 -36.47
CA SER A 324 36.64 12.84 -35.26
C SER A 324 37.02 13.77 -34.11
N LYS A 325 37.83 14.81 -34.38
CA LYS A 325 38.23 15.81 -33.39
C LYS A 325 37.07 16.62 -32.85
N ARG A 326 36.09 16.98 -33.68
CA ARG A 326 34.84 17.62 -33.26
C ARG A 326 34.18 16.82 -32.14
N LYS A 327 33.99 15.50 -32.32
CA LYS A 327 33.42 14.63 -31.28
C LYS A 327 34.24 14.60 -29.99
N GLN A 328 35.57 14.64 -30.11
CA GLN A 328 36.46 14.70 -28.94
C GLN A 328 36.32 16.03 -28.20
N TYR A 329 36.24 17.14 -28.91
CA TYR A 329 36.02 18.46 -28.32
C TYR A 329 34.62 18.60 -27.73
N GLU A 330 33.58 18.09 -28.39
CA GLU A 330 32.22 18.03 -27.84
C GLU A 330 32.22 17.30 -26.49
N LYS A 331 32.81 16.11 -26.41
CA LYS A 331 32.95 15.36 -25.15
C LYS A 331 33.78 16.09 -24.09
N ALA A 332 34.86 16.75 -24.50
CA ALA A 332 35.68 17.54 -23.58
C ALA A 332 34.90 18.73 -23.01
N MET A 333 34.13 19.43 -23.86
CA MET A 333 33.29 20.57 -23.47
C MET A 333 32.09 20.12 -22.62
N GLU A 334 31.52 18.95 -22.87
CA GLU A 334 30.51 18.32 -22.01
C GLU A 334 31.03 18.09 -20.60
N LYS A 335 32.28 17.63 -20.48
CA LYS A 335 32.95 17.41 -19.19
C LYS A 335 33.29 18.72 -18.47
N THR A 336 33.76 19.74 -19.20
CA THR A 336 34.14 21.04 -18.61
C THR A 336 32.93 21.88 -18.20
N HIS A 337 31.84 21.78 -18.96
CA HIS A 337 30.60 22.53 -18.69
C HIS A 337 29.44 21.56 -18.54
N PRO A 338 29.30 20.87 -17.39
CA PRO A 338 28.17 19.97 -17.15
C PRO A 338 26.85 20.73 -17.15
N LEU A 339 25.75 20.03 -17.49
CA LEU A 339 24.42 20.63 -17.42
C LEU A 339 24.00 20.79 -15.95
N PRO A 340 23.40 21.92 -15.56
CA PRO A 340 22.86 22.10 -14.22
C PRO A 340 21.71 21.12 -13.95
N ALA A 341 21.53 20.75 -12.68
CA ALA A 341 20.48 19.82 -12.28
C ALA A 341 19.09 20.46 -12.42
N GLU A 342 18.15 19.73 -13.03
CA GLU A 342 16.78 20.21 -13.22
C GLU A 342 16.08 20.39 -11.85
N PRO A 343 15.40 21.54 -11.63
CA PRO A 343 14.61 21.74 -10.42
C PRO A 343 13.49 20.69 -10.34
N LYS A 344 13.13 20.28 -9.12
CA LYS A 344 12.06 19.30 -8.91
C LYS A 344 10.70 19.99 -8.81
N LYS A 345 9.75 19.56 -9.65
CA LYS A 345 8.38 20.06 -9.61
C LYS A 345 7.70 19.70 -8.27
N PRO A 346 7.02 20.65 -7.61
CA PRO A 346 6.24 20.34 -6.41
C PRO A 346 5.09 19.39 -6.73
N GLY A 347 4.81 18.47 -5.81
CA GLY A 347 3.69 17.55 -5.91
C GLY A 347 2.37 18.25 -5.60
N LYS A 348 1.31 17.94 -6.36
CA LYS A 348 -0.02 18.49 -6.09
C LYS A 348 -0.55 17.96 -4.75
N PRO A 349 -1.05 18.82 -3.84
CA PRO A 349 -1.62 18.37 -2.58
C PRO A 349 -2.83 17.47 -2.83
N ARG A 350 -2.97 16.42 -2.03
CA ARG A 350 -4.18 15.59 -2.06
C ARG A 350 -5.27 16.30 -1.26
N PRO A 351 -6.51 16.36 -1.77
CA PRO A 351 -7.62 16.90 -1.00
C PRO A 351 -7.82 16.11 0.29
N VAL A 352 -7.99 16.81 1.40
CA VAL A 352 -8.51 16.25 2.64
C VAL A 352 -9.96 15.89 2.38
N LEU A 353 -10.21 14.59 2.25
CA LEU A 353 -11.54 14.03 2.10
C LEU A 353 -12.15 13.91 3.50
N VAL A 354 -13.29 14.56 3.72
CA VAL A 354 -14.13 14.20 4.87
C VAL A 354 -14.67 12.81 4.57
N PRO A 355 -14.43 11.80 5.42
CA PRO A 355 -15.05 10.50 5.22
C PRO A 355 -16.57 10.70 5.27
N SER A 356 -17.20 10.64 4.10
CA SER A 356 -18.61 10.30 4.01
C SER A 356 -18.73 8.96 4.71
N GLY A 357 -19.57 8.84 5.73
CA GLY A 357 -19.74 7.61 6.52
C GLY A 357 -20.13 6.38 5.68
N ASP A 358 -20.37 6.56 4.38
CA ASP A 358 -20.53 5.49 3.42
C ASP A 358 -19.16 5.16 2.83
N LEU A 359 -18.48 4.17 3.43
CA LEU A 359 -17.49 3.40 2.71
C LEU A 359 -18.13 3.01 1.37
N THR A 360 -17.54 3.44 0.26
CA THR A 360 -18.03 3.02 -1.05
C THR A 360 -18.09 1.48 -1.07
N PRO A 361 -19.04 0.85 -1.77
CA PRO A 361 -19.12 -0.62 -1.81
C PRO A 361 -17.78 -1.28 -2.18
N MET A 362 -16.96 -0.56 -2.96
CA MET A 362 -15.62 -0.97 -3.34
C MET A 362 -14.59 -0.86 -2.19
N GLN A 363 -14.74 0.10 -1.27
CA GLN A 363 -13.93 0.19 -0.04
C GLN A 363 -14.31 -0.90 0.97
N ILE A 364 -15.61 -1.20 1.16
CA ILE A 364 -16.05 -2.31 2.01
C ILE A 364 -15.52 -3.64 1.48
N ALA A 365 -15.65 -3.87 0.17
CA ALA A 365 -15.09 -5.05 -0.48
C ALA A 365 -13.56 -5.12 -0.33
N ASN A 366 -12.85 -3.99 -0.50
CA ASN A 366 -11.41 -3.96 -0.32
C ASN A 366 -10.99 -4.21 1.14
N GLU A 367 -11.75 -3.73 2.13
CA GLU A 367 -11.49 -4.02 3.55
C GLU A 367 -11.72 -5.51 3.87
N GLY A 368 -12.80 -6.11 3.36
CA GLY A 368 -13.03 -7.56 3.49
C GLY A 368 -11.92 -8.39 2.86
N LEU A 369 -11.40 -7.97 1.70
CA LEU A 369 -10.26 -8.62 1.05
C LEU A 369 -8.96 -8.44 1.84
N LYS A 370 -8.70 -7.26 2.41
CA LYS A 370 -7.53 -7.01 3.27
C LYS A 370 -7.56 -7.87 4.53
N ALA A 371 -8.72 -8.01 5.17
CA ALA A 371 -8.89 -8.87 6.34
C ALA A 371 -8.63 -10.34 6.00
N ALA A 372 -9.18 -10.83 4.88
CA ALA A 372 -8.95 -12.19 4.42
C ALA A 372 -7.47 -12.46 4.06
N ILE A 373 -6.76 -11.49 3.48
CA ILE A 373 -5.31 -11.60 3.26
C ILE A 373 -4.57 -11.70 4.60
N TYR A 374 -4.91 -10.84 5.56
CA TYR A 374 -4.25 -10.82 6.87
C TYR A 374 -4.46 -12.12 7.65
N ASP A 375 -5.67 -12.68 7.63
CA ASP A 375 -6.00 -13.95 8.29
C ASP A 375 -5.39 -15.17 7.57
N GLY A 376 -5.21 -15.10 6.25
CA GLY A 376 -4.55 -16.15 5.47
C GLY A 376 -3.02 -16.13 5.54
N MET A 377 -2.41 -15.07 6.08
CA MET A 377 -0.96 -14.97 6.24
C MET A 377 -0.51 -15.53 7.60
N GLU A 378 0.37 -16.54 7.56
CA GLU A 378 1.06 -17.04 8.76
C GLU A 378 2.01 -15.96 9.33
N PRO A 379 2.00 -15.72 10.66
CA PRO A 379 2.88 -14.74 11.29
C PRO A 379 4.36 -15.13 11.15
N GLY A 380 5.22 -14.17 10.81
CA GLY A 380 6.67 -14.37 10.67
C GLY A 380 7.14 -15.03 9.37
N LYS A 381 6.24 -15.35 8.44
CA LYS A 381 6.59 -15.92 7.12
C LYS A 381 6.59 -14.84 6.03
N LEU A 382 7.57 -14.92 5.14
CA LEU A 382 7.74 -13.99 4.02
C LEU A 382 6.97 -14.49 2.80
N TYR A 383 6.02 -13.69 2.33
CA TYR A 383 5.22 -14.00 1.14
C TYR A 383 5.54 -13.04 0.00
N THR A 384 5.60 -13.54 -1.24
CA THR A 384 5.57 -12.71 -2.45
C THR A 384 4.14 -12.47 -2.92
N ILE A 385 3.95 -11.49 -3.81
CA ILE A 385 2.61 -11.19 -4.37
C ILE A 385 2.00 -12.43 -5.05
N THR A 386 2.82 -13.23 -5.72
CA THR A 386 2.41 -14.49 -6.35
C THR A 386 1.98 -15.52 -5.31
N ASP A 387 2.73 -15.67 -4.21
CA ASP A 387 2.39 -16.63 -3.16
C ASP A 387 1.06 -16.27 -2.46
N ILE A 388 0.77 -14.98 -2.31
CA ILE A 388 -0.49 -14.49 -1.72
C ILE A 388 -1.66 -14.72 -2.70
N ALA A 389 -1.44 -14.46 -4.00
CA ALA A 389 -2.46 -14.67 -5.02
C ALA A 389 -2.81 -16.15 -5.19
N GLU A 390 -1.85 -17.06 -5.08
CA GLU A 390 -2.08 -18.51 -5.22
C GLU A 390 -2.49 -19.19 -3.90
N GLY A 391 -2.02 -18.68 -2.76
CA GLY A 391 -2.19 -19.32 -1.45
C GLY A 391 -3.47 -18.96 -0.71
N ILE A 392 -4.11 -17.82 -1.02
CA ILE A 392 -5.30 -17.34 -0.30
C ILE A 392 -6.54 -17.41 -1.20
N PRO A 393 -7.51 -18.32 -0.94
CA PRO A 393 -8.68 -18.51 -1.79
C PRO A 393 -9.48 -17.23 -2.05
N ALA A 394 -9.58 -16.35 -1.06
CA ALA A 394 -10.34 -15.09 -1.13
C ALA A 394 -9.79 -14.07 -2.15
N VAL A 395 -8.53 -14.19 -2.57
CA VAL A 395 -7.88 -13.27 -3.53
C VAL A 395 -7.38 -13.97 -4.80
N SER A 396 -7.60 -15.27 -4.91
CA SER A 396 -7.15 -16.10 -6.04
C SER A 396 -7.76 -15.71 -7.39
N GLU A 397 -8.96 -15.11 -7.40
CA GLU A 397 -9.61 -14.62 -8.60
C GLU A 397 -9.23 -13.17 -8.97
N LEU A 398 -8.42 -12.48 -8.14
CA LEU A 398 -8.02 -11.09 -8.37
C LEU A 398 -6.75 -11.00 -9.21
N SER A 399 -6.63 -9.93 -10.01
CA SER A 399 -5.40 -9.68 -10.78
C SER A 399 -4.21 -9.36 -9.87
N ASN A 400 -3.01 -9.81 -10.24
CA ASN A 400 -1.77 -9.52 -9.50
C ASN A 400 -1.53 -8.02 -9.28
N GLN A 401 -2.02 -7.15 -10.18
CA GLN A 401 -1.98 -5.70 -10.01
C GLN A 401 -2.88 -5.22 -8.87
N ARG A 402 -4.07 -5.81 -8.72
CA ARG A 402 -5.04 -5.47 -7.67
C ARG A 402 -4.57 -5.97 -6.31
N VAL A 403 -4.00 -7.18 -6.24
CA VAL A 403 -3.32 -7.69 -5.04
C VAL A 403 -2.15 -6.77 -4.65
N SER A 404 -1.30 -6.35 -5.61
CA SER A 404 -0.21 -5.42 -5.33
C SER A 404 -0.69 -4.07 -4.77
N ALA A 405 -1.84 -3.56 -5.23
CA ALA A 405 -2.39 -2.31 -4.74
C ALA A 405 -2.91 -2.42 -3.30
N LEU A 406 -3.61 -3.52 -2.97
CA LEU A 406 -4.09 -3.79 -1.60
C LEU A 406 -2.93 -3.95 -0.62
N MET A 407 -1.88 -4.68 -1.00
CA MET A 407 -0.68 -4.85 -0.18
C MET A 407 0.02 -3.52 0.10
N ARG A 408 0.14 -2.63 -0.89
CA ARG A 408 0.72 -1.29 -0.68
C ARG A 408 -0.12 -0.45 0.27
N GLN A 409 -1.46 -0.58 0.20
CA GLN A 409 -2.34 0.11 1.14
C GLN A 409 -2.15 -0.42 2.57
N MET A 410 -2.11 -1.74 2.76
CA MET A 410 -1.87 -2.34 4.08
C MET A 410 -0.50 -1.97 4.67
N VAL A 411 0.53 -1.83 3.84
CA VAL A 411 1.85 -1.31 4.26
C VAL A 411 1.76 0.17 4.63
N SER A 412 1.02 0.99 3.88
CA SER A 412 0.82 2.41 4.22
C SER A 412 -0.03 2.61 5.48
N GLU A 413 -0.89 1.63 5.80
CA GLU A 413 -1.71 1.57 7.01
C GLU A 413 -0.95 0.98 8.21
N GLY A 414 0.27 0.45 7.99
CA GLY A 414 1.12 -0.10 9.05
C GLY A 414 0.75 -1.51 9.52
N VAL A 415 -0.10 -2.23 8.78
CA VAL A 415 -0.57 -3.58 9.13
C VAL A 415 0.40 -4.68 8.66
N LEU A 416 1.21 -4.38 7.64
CA LEU A 416 2.17 -5.31 7.04
C LEU A 416 3.53 -4.63 6.86
N THR A 417 4.57 -5.43 7.02
CA THR A 417 5.95 -4.99 6.81
C THR A 417 6.42 -5.43 5.42
N ARG A 418 6.93 -4.48 4.62
CA ARG A 418 7.56 -4.77 3.32
C ARG A 418 9.07 -4.81 3.47
N THR A 419 9.67 -5.92 3.07
CA THR A 419 11.12 -6.10 3.02
C THR A 419 11.54 -6.34 1.57
N GLU A 420 12.66 -5.75 1.15
CA GLU A 420 13.17 -5.91 -0.22
C GLU A 420 14.49 -6.67 -0.18
N ASP A 421 14.50 -7.90 -0.70
CA ASP A 421 15.68 -8.75 -0.75
C ASP A 421 15.93 -9.22 -2.19
N ARG A 422 17.18 -9.10 -2.65
CA ARG A 422 17.64 -9.48 -4.00
C ARG A 422 16.71 -9.03 -5.15
N ARG A 423 16.23 -7.78 -5.10
CA ARG A 423 15.30 -7.17 -6.09
C ARG A 423 13.89 -7.79 -6.13
N LYS A 424 13.50 -8.53 -5.10
CA LYS A 424 12.12 -9.01 -4.90
C LYS A 424 11.55 -8.40 -3.62
N ALA A 425 10.28 -8.02 -3.68
CA ALA A 425 9.54 -7.51 -2.54
C ALA A 425 8.84 -8.65 -1.82
N TYR A 426 9.08 -8.77 -0.52
CA TYR A 426 8.44 -9.69 0.39
C TYR A 426 7.57 -8.92 1.38
N PHE A 427 6.49 -9.56 1.82
CA PHE A 427 5.55 -9.02 2.79
C PHE A 427 5.43 -10.01 3.94
N SER A 428 5.52 -9.50 5.17
CA SER A 428 5.29 -10.26 6.39
C SER A 428 4.22 -9.60 7.25
N ARG A 429 3.46 -10.45 7.95
CA ARG A 429 2.65 -10.08 9.09
C ARG A 429 3.52 -10.23 10.34
N ASP A 430 3.56 -9.18 11.16
CA ASP A 430 4.22 -9.16 12.46
C ASP A 430 3.47 -10.02 13.49
#